data_AF-A0A960P0X7-F1
#
_entry.id   AF-A0A960P0X7-F1
#
_cell.length_a   1.000
_cell.length_b   1.000
_cell.length_c   1.000
_cell.angle_alpha   90.00
_cell.angle_beta   90.00
_cell.angle_gamma   90.00
#
_symmetry.space_group_name_H-M   'P 1'
#
loop_
_entity.id
_entity.type
_entity.pdbx_description
1 polymer ?
#
loop_
_entity_poly.entity_id
_entity_poly.type
_entity_poly.pdbx_seq_one_letter_code
_entity_poly.pdbx_strand_id
1 'polypeptide(L)'
;MTEPEVLPAVDKDTDILLWERRLMAVELRKQGLSYPQIARDMGVTAREAYQLVSSALRDLRNQCRESVAELRDIETARLDAMLHRLLPLAGATEDSEVPIFDAIDRVLKIMERKAKLHGLDAPQKKVVEGNLTMGHYSMEKPPESDEESRRFLQDALGPNF
;
A
#
# COMPACT_ATOMS: atom_id res chain seq x y z
N MET A 1 -8.14 -48.40 -1.01
CA MET A 1 -9.04 -47.89 -2.06
C MET A 1 -9.92 -46.84 -1.41
N THR A 2 -9.53 -45.57 -1.51
CA THR A 2 -10.34 -44.42 -1.08
C THR A 2 -10.77 -43.72 -2.36
N GLU A 3 -12.08 -43.70 -2.60
CA GLU A 3 -12.70 -43.01 -3.74
C GLU A 3 -12.27 -41.54 -3.79
N PRO A 4 -12.05 -40.97 -4.99
CA PRO A 4 -11.75 -39.56 -5.11
C PRO A 4 -13.04 -38.76 -4.83
N GLU A 5 -12.97 -37.89 -3.83
CA GLU A 5 -14.00 -36.91 -3.49
C GLU A 5 -14.24 -36.00 -4.70
N VAL A 6 -15.32 -36.26 -5.44
CA VAL A 6 -15.75 -35.43 -6.57
C VAL A 6 -16.28 -34.12 -5.98
N LEU A 7 -15.43 -33.09 -6.01
CA LEU A 7 -15.83 -31.72 -5.70
C LEU A 7 -17.02 -31.34 -6.61
N PRO A 8 -18.11 -30.80 -6.05
CA PRO A 8 -19.32 -30.53 -6.82
C PRO A 8 -19.04 -29.54 -7.94
N ALA A 9 -19.50 -29.87 -9.16
CA ALA A 9 -19.43 -28.99 -10.31
C ALA A 9 -20.22 -27.70 -10.02
N VAL A 10 -19.50 -26.58 -9.92
CA VAL A 10 -20.08 -25.24 -9.75
C VAL A 10 -20.80 -24.86 -11.05
N ASP A 11 -22.06 -24.50 -10.94
CA ASP A 11 -22.92 -24.11 -12.08
C ASP A 11 -22.49 -22.74 -12.64
N LYS A 12 -21.94 -22.74 -13.86
CA LYS A 12 -21.39 -21.56 -14.53
C LYS A 12 -22.42 -20.45 -14.76
N ASP A 13 -23.69 -20.81 -14.94
CA ASP A 13 -24.77 -19.83 -15.16
C ASP A 13 -25.08 -19.06 -13.88
N THR A 14 -25.01 -19.74 -12.73
CA THR A 14 -25.14 -19.12 -11.40
C THR A 14 -23.99 -18.15 -11.11
N ASP A 15 -22.76 -18.48 -11.52
CA ASP A 15 -21.59 -17.62 -11.34
C ASP A 15 -21.67 -16.32 -12.16
N ILE A 16 -22.13 -16.42 -13.42
CA ILE A 16 -22.33 -15.26 -14.29
C ILE A 16 -23.38 -14.32 -13.67
N LEU A 17 -24.51 -14.86 -13.23
CA LEU A 17 -25.59 -14.07 -12.63
C LEU A 17 -25.15 -13.38 -11.32
N LEU A 18 -24.36 -14.08 -10.49
CA LEU A 18 -23.80 -13.50 -9.27
C LEU A 18 -22.84 -12.34 -9.59
N TRP A 19 -22.00 -12.50 -10.61
CA TRP A 19 -21.10 -11.46 -11.07
C TRP A 19 -21.84 -10.23 -11.58
N GLU A 20 -22.89 -10.41 -12.37
CA GLU A 20 -23.75 -9.30 -12.85
C GLU A 20 -24.39 -8.53 -11.69
N ARG A 21 -24.92 -9.24 -10.68
CA ARG A 21 -25.47 -8.61 -9.48
C ARG A 21 -24.42 -7.81 -8.71
N ARG A 22 -23.21 -8.34 -8.58
CA ARG A 22 -22.08 -7.63 -7.95
C ARG A 22 -21.72 -6.36 -8.71
N LEU A 23 -21.65 -6.43 -10.03
CA LEU A 23 -21.34 -5.27 -10.89
C LEU A 23 -22.40 -4.17 -10.75
N MET A 24 -23.68 -4.55 -10.78
CA MET A 24 -24.80 -3.62 -10.58
C MET A 24 -24.74 -2.94 -9.21
N ALA A 25 -24.46 -3.69 -8.14
CA ALA A 25 -24.33 -3.14 -6.79
C ALA A 25 -23.17 -2.14 -6.68
N VAL A 26 -22.03 -2.43 -7.31
CA VAL A 26 -20.87 -1.52 -7.36
C VAL A 26 -21.20 -0.25 -8.15
N GLU A 27 -21.91 -0.35 -9.27
CA GLU A 27 -22.27 0.81 -10.07
C GLU A 27 -23.21 1.76 -9.31
N LEU A 28 -24.23 1.22 -8.65
CA LEU A 28 -25.10 2.02 -7.77
C LEU A 28 -24.31 2.65 -6.62
N ARG A 29 -23.32 1.94 -6.06
CA ARG A 29 -22.45 2.52 -5.03
C ARG A 29 -21.58 3.66 -5.56
N LYS A 30 -21.06 3.55 -6.79
CA LYS A 30 -20.28 4.62 -7.45
C LYS A 30 -21.12 5.88 -7.67
N GLN A 31 -22.41 5.73 -7.91
CA GLN A 31 -23.37 6.84 -8.05
C GLN A 31 -23.71 7.53 -6.71
N GLY A 32 -23.15 7.05 -5.59
CA GLY A 32 -23.29 7.66 -4.26
C GLY A 32 -24.42 7.08 -3.41
N LEU A 33 -25.16 6.07 -3.90
CA LEU A 33 -26.25 5.47 -3.15
C LEU A 33 -25.74 4.74 -1.90
N SER A 34 -26.47 4.85 -0.80
CA SER A 34 -26.24 4.11 0.45
C SER A 34 -26.66 2.64 0.31
N TYR A 35 -26.11 1.73 1.13
CA TYR A 35 -26.48 0.31 1.07
C TYR A 35 -27.99 0.03 1.22
N PRO A 36 -28.75 0.76 2.06
CA PRO A 36 -30.21 0.63 2.11
C PRO A 36 -30.92 1.09 0.82
N GLN A 37 -30.39 2.10 0.13
CA GLN A 37 -30.92 2.52 -1.19
C GLN A 37 -30.65 1.46 -2.25
N ILE A 38 -29.39 0.98 -2.32
CA ILE A 38 -28.99 -0.11 -3.24
C ILE A 38 -29.84 -1.37 -3.01
N ALA A 39 -30.07 -1.73 -1.74
CA ALA A 39 -30.93 -2.85 -1.37
C ALA A 39 -32.37 -2.71 -1.88
N ARG A 40 -32.97 -1.52 -1.76
CA ARG A 40 -34.31 -1.25 -2.29
C ARG A 40 -34.35 -1.37 -3.81
N ASP A 41 -33.35 -0.80 -4.50
CA ASP A 41 -33.30 -0.80 -5.97
C ASP A 41 -33.06 -2.21 -6.53
N MET A 42 -32.29 -3.04 -5.82
CA MET A 42 -31.97 -4.41 -6.24
C MET A 42 -32.93 -5.48 -5.68
N GLY A 43 -33.88 -5.11 -4.82
CA GLY A 43 -34.78 -6.06 -4.16
C GLY A 43 -34.10 -7.02 -3.19
N VAL A 44 -33.00 -6.59 -2.54
CA VAL A 44 -32.20 -7.40 -1.61
C VAL A 44 -32.16 -6.78 -0.21
N THR A 45 -31.59 -7.48 0.76
CA THR A 45 -31.37 -6.91 2.10
C THR A 45 -30.20 -5.93 2.09
N ALA A 46 -30.20 -4.94 3.01
CA ALA A 46 -29.05 -4.02 3.17
C ALA A 46 -27.73 -4.75 3.47
N ARG A 47 -27.80 -5.89 4.17
CA ARG A 47 -26.64 -6.76 4.43
C ARG A 47 -26.11 -7.38 3.15
N GLU A 48 -27.01 -7.88 2.30
CA GLU A 48 -26.65 -8.48 1.02
C GLU A 48 -26.07 -7.44 0.05
N ALA A 49 -26.66 -6.25 -0.03
CA ALA A 49 -26.12 -5.14 -0.81
C ALA A 49 -24.68 -4.79 -0.38
N TYR A 50 -24.43 -4.73 0.93
CA TYR A 50 -23.07 -4.57 1.47
C TYR A 50 -22.15 -5.72 1.07
N GLN A 51 -22.61 -6.97 1.15
CA GLN A 51 -21.80 -8.14 0.78
C GLN A 51 -21.45 -8.15 -0.71
N LEU A 52 -22.39 -7.83 -1.60
CA LEU A 52 -22.17 -7.73 -3.04
C LEU A 52 -21.10 -6.69 -3.36
N VAL A 53 -21.21 -5.48 -2.80
CA VAL A 53 -20.23 -4.41 -3.02
C VAL A 53 -18.87 -4.76 -2.41
N SER A 54 -18.84 -5.22 -1.16
CA SER A 54 -17.59 -5.49 -0.45
C SER A 54 -16.83 -6.69 -1.01
N SER A 55 -17.52 -7.74 -1.48
CA SER A 55 -16.90 -8.87 -2.18
C SER A 55 -16.32 -8.44 -3.52
N ALA A 56 -17.08 -7.73 -4.35
CA ALA A 56 -16.61 -7.24 -5.65
C ALA A 56 -15.36 -6.34 -5.52
N LEU A 57 -15.37 -5.41 -4.56
CA LEU A 57 -14.23 -4.53 -4.31
C LEU A 57 -13.01 -5.29 -3.75
N ARG A 58 -13.24 -6.34 -2.96
CA ARG A 58 -12.18 -7.21 -2.46
C ARG A 58 -11.57 -8.01 -3.61
N ASP A 59 -12.39 -8.61 -4.46
CA ASP A 59 -11.95 -9.40 -5.61
C ASP A 59 -11.14 -8.54 -6.57
N LEU A 60 -11.61 -7.32 -6.89
CA LEU A 60 -10.85 -6.35 -7.69
C LEU A 60 -9.50 -6.02 -7.06
N ARG A 61 -9.47 -5.77 -5.74
CA ARG A 61 -8.22 -5.47 -5.02
C ARG A 61 -7.25 -6.66 -5.06
N ASN A 62 -7.77 -7.88 -4.94
CA ASN A 62 -6.97 -9.10 -4.99
C ASN A 62 -6.39 -9.30 -6.39
N GLN A 63 -7.20 -9.17 -7.45
CA GLN A 63 -6.73 -9.22 -8.84
C GLN A 63 -5.66 -8.17 -9.12
N CYS A 64 -5.85 -6.93 -8.65
CA CYS A 64 -4.81 -5.90 -8.75
C CYS A 64 -3.52 -6.29 -8.02
N ARG A 65 -3.61 -6.92 -6.83
CA ARG A 65 -2.43 -7.39 -6.08
C ARG A 65 -1.71 -8.53 -6.78
N GLU A 66 -2.46 -9.51 -7.30
CA GLU A 66 -1.92 -10.63 -8.07
C GLU A 66 -1.20 -10.14 -9.33
N SER A 67 -1.82 -9.23 -10.10
CA SER A 67 -1.17 -8.63 -11.27
C SER A 67 0.13 -7.89 -10.92
N VAL A 68 0.15 -7.17 -9.79
CA VAL A 68 1.39 -6.53 -9.30
C VAL A 68 2.44 -7.57 -8.90
N ALA A 69 2.04 -8.70 -8.32
CA ALA A 69 2.96 -9.79 -7.99
C ALA A 69 3.54 -10.45 -9.25
N GLU A 70 2.70 -10.77 -10.25
CA GLU A 70 3.15 -11.30 -11.54
C GLU A 70 4.14 -10.37 -12.25
N LEU A 71 3.88 -9.06 -12.22
CA LEU A 71 4.81 -8.06 -12.76
C LEU A 71 6.14 -8.03 -12.01
N ARG A 72 6.14 -8.21 -10.68
CA ARG A 72 7.38 -8.35 -9.90
C ARG A 72 8.14 -9.60 -10.30
N ASP A 73 7.46 -10.73 -10.49
CA ASP A 73 8.10 -12.00 -10.85
C ASP A 73 8.76 -11.92 -12.24
N ILE A 74 8.09 -11.30 -13.22
CA ILE A 74 8.66 -11.05 -14.55
C ILE A 74 9.91 -10.18 -14.45
N GLU A 75 9.86 -9.11 -13.65
CA GLU A 75 10.99 -8.21 -13.48
C GLU A 75 12.15 -8.88 -12.73
N THR A 76 11.86 -9.67 -11.70
CA THR A 76 12.86 -10.47 -10.97
C THR A 76 13.54 -11.46 -11.92
N ALA A 77 12.79 -12.17 -12.76
CA ALA A 77 13.35 -13.09 -13.74
C ALA A 77 14.28 -12.39 -14.75
N ARG A 78 13.92 -11.18 -15.20
CA ARG A 78 14.78 -10.37 -16.09
C ARG A 78 16.07 -9.96 -15.39
N LEU A 79 15.98 -9.48 -14.15
CA LEU A 79 17.14 -9.06 -13.36
C LEU A 79 18.06 -10.26 -13.04
N ASP A 80 17.49 -11.44 -12.78
CA ASP A 80 18.25 -12.68 -12.58
C ASP A 80 18.98 -13.12 -13.85
N ALA A 81 18.33 -13.05 -15.01
CA ALA A 81 18.97 -13.36 -16.29
C ALA A 81 20.13 -12.40 -16.59
N MET A 82 19.97 -11.10 -16.33
CA MET A 82 21.03 -10.11 -16.49
C MET A 82 22.18 -10.36 -15.50
N LEU A 83 21.85 -10.64 -14.23
CA LEU A 83 22.83 -10.92 -13.18
C LEU A 83 23.64 -12.17 -13.53
N HIS A 84 22.99 -13.25 -13.93
CA HIS A 84 23.64 -14.51 -14.30
C HIS A 84 24.65 -14.33 -15.45
N ARG A 85 24.34 -13.46 -16.42
CA ARG A 85 25.24 -13.13 -17.53
C ARG A 85 26.44 -12.25 -17.11
N LEU A 86 26.22 -11.31 -16.19
CA LEU A 86 27.23 -10.33 -15.80
C LEU A 86 28.15 -10.81 -14.68
N LEU A 87 27.68 -11.72 -13.83
CA LEU A 87 28.43 -12.20 -12.67
C LEU A 87 29.80 -12.82 -13.02
N PRO A 88 29.93 -13.65 -14.09
CA PRO A 88 31.24 -14.18 -14.48
C PRO A 88 32.22 -13.09 -14.96
N LEU A 89 31.70 -12.03 -15.60
CA LEU A 89 32.53 -10.92 -16.10
C LEU A 89 33.07 -10.06 -14.96
N ALA A 90 32.30 -9.92 -13.87
CA ALA A 90 32.72 -9.21 -12.67
C ALA A 90 33.81 -9.96 -11.88
N GLY A 91 33.95 -11.27 -12.08
CA GLY A 91 35.01 -12.10 -11.49
C GLY A 91 36.12 -12.50 -12.46
N ALA A 92 36.11 -11.98 -13.69
CA ALA A 92 37.11 -12.31 -14.70
C ALA A 92 38.48 -11.66 -14.36
N THR A 93 39.57 -12.36 -14.67
CA THR A 93 40.93 -11.81 -14.66
C THR A 93 41.22 -11.04 -15.96
N GLU A 94 42.38 -10.38 -16.04
CA GLU A 94 42.83 -9.33 -16.98
C GLU A 94 42.52 -9.51 -18.50
N ASP A 95 42.05 -10.67 -18.96
CA ASP A 95 41.77 -11.01 -20.37
C ASP A 95 40.34 -10.67 -20.86
N SER A 96 39.52 -9.97 -20.06
CA SER A 96 38.15 -9.61 -20.45
C SER A 96 38.08 -8.32 -21.27
N GLU A 97 37.35 -8.31 -22.39
CA GLU A 97 37.11 -7.11 -23.23
C GLU A 97 36.38 -5.97 -22.47
N VAL A 98 35.71 -6.30 -21.36
CA VAL A 98 35.00 -5.35 -20.51
C VAL A 98 35.85 -5.03 -19.27
N PRO A 99 36.07 -3.76 -18.92
CA PRO A 99 36.74 -3.39 -17.68
C PRO A 99 36.04 -4.03 -16.48
N ILE A 100 36.79 -4.75 -15.64
CA ILE A 100 36.27 -5.51 -14.49
C ILE A 100 35.42 -4.62 -13.58
N PHE A 101 35.87 -3.38 -13.32
CA PHE A 101 35.15 -2.41 -12.50
C PHE A 101 33.77 -2.04 -13.08
N ASP A 102 33.64 -1.91 -14.41
CA ASP A 102 32.36 -1.62 -15.05
C ASP A 102 31.36 -2.78 -14.91
N ALA A 103 31.86 -4.02 -14.92
CA ALA A 103 31.03 -5.21 -14.70
C ALA A 103 30.56 -5.31 -13.25
N ILE A 104 31.45 -5.05 -12.27
CA ILE A 104 31.10 -5.00 -10.85
C ILE A 104 30.05 -3.93 -10.57
N ASP A 105 30.22 -2.72 -11.11
CA ASP A 105 29.27 -1.62 -10.92
C ASP A 105 27.87 -1.95 -11.48
N ARG A 106 27.81 -2.62 -12.64
CA ARG A 106 26.54 -3.07 -13.23
C ARG A 106 25.88 -4.17 -12.39
N VAL A 107 26.65 -5.10 -11.85
CA VAL A 107 26.16 -6.14 -10.93
C VAL A 107 25.59 -5.51 -9.67
N LEU A 108 26.30 -4.56 -9.04
CA LEU A 108 25.84 -3.85 -7.84
C LEU A 108 24.54 -3.08 -8.10
N LYS A 109 24.41 -2.40 -9.25
CA LYS A 109 23.16 -1.71 -9.65
C LYS A 109 21.98 -2.68 -9.82
N ILE A 110 22.21 -3.87 -10.37
CA ILE A 110 21.16 -4.90 -10.49
C ILE A 110 20.74 -5.39 -9.10
N MET A 111 21.71 -5.65 -8.21
CA MET A 111 21.43 -6.07 -6.84
C MET A 111 20.65 -5.01 -6.05
N GLU A 112 21.03 -3.73 -6.19
CA GLU A 112 20.30 -2.61 -5.61
C GLU A 112 18.86 -2.53 -6.14
N ARG A 113 18.66 -2.73 -7.46
CA ARG A 113 17.31 -2.75 -8.05
C ARG A 113 16.46 -3.89 -7.48
N LYS A 114 17.04 -5.08 -7.31
CA LYS A 114 16.37 -6.23 -6.68
C LYS A 114 16.02 -5.97 -5.22
N ALA A 115 16.94 -5.38 -4.46
CA ALA A 115 16.72 -5.02 -3.06
C ALA A 115 15.55 -4.02 -2.91
N LYS A 116 15.47 -3.02 -3.80
CA LYS A 116 14.33 -2.10 -3.88
C LYS A 116 13.02 -2.77 -4.28
N LEU A 117 13.05 -3.70 -5.24
CA LEU A 117 11.87 -4.43 -5.73
C LEU A 117 11.24 -5.30 -4.63
N HIS A 118 12.07 -5.91 -3.79
CA HIS A 118 11.65 -6.79 -2.68
C HIS A 118 11.58 -6.09 -1.32
N GLY A 119 11.91 -4.80 -1.23
CA GLY A 119 11.84 -4.01 0.00
C GLY A 119 12.92 -4.33 1.04
N LEU A 120 14.06 -4.89 0.62
CA LEU A 120 15.21 -5.16 1.48
C LEU A 120 15.91 -3.86 1.92
N ASP A 121 15.77 -2.79 1.15
CA ASP A 121 16.33 -1.45 1.44
C ASP A 121 15.30 -0.53 2.14
N ALA A 122 14.52 -1.09 3.08
CA ALA A 122 13.52 -0.28 3.80
C ALA A 122 14.19 0.89 4.55
N PRO A 123 13.65 2.12 4.47
CA PRO A 123 14.25 3.27 5.12
C PRO A 123 14.26 3.06 6.65
N GLN A 124 15.43 3.19 7.27
CA GLN A 124 15.52 3.23 8.72
C GLN A 124 14.74 4.44 9.23
N LYS A 125 13.80 4.19 10.16
CA LYS A 125 12.97 5.21 10.79
C LYS A 125 13.88 6.16 11.57
N LYS A 126 14.21 7.33 11.01
CA LYS A 126 14.92 8.38 11.74
C LYS A 126 13.94 9.00 12.73
N VAL A 127 14.04 8.61 13.99
CA VAL A 127 13.35 9.31 15.09
C VAL A 127 14.09 10.64 15.26
N VAL A 128 13.48 11.72 14.78
CA VAL A 128 13.91 13.07 15.15
C VAL A 128 13.23 13.37 16.49
N GLU A 129 13.92 13.08 17.60
CA GLU A 129 13.55 13.62 18.91
C GLU A 129 13.83 15.12 18.89
N GLY A 130 12.90 15.87 18.32
CA GLY A 130 12.86 17.32 18.52
C GLY A 130 12.34 17.58 19.91
N ASN A 131 13.20 18.03 20.83
CA ASN A 131 12.75 18.70 22.05
C ASN A 131 12.04 20.00 21.63
N LEU A 132 10.73 19.93 21.43
CA LEU A 132 9.87 21.09 21.38
C LEU A 132 9.80 21.63 22.81
N THR A 133 10.73 22.51 23.18
CA THR A 133 10.61 23.36 24.36
C THR A 133 9.51 24.38 24.07
N MET A 134 8.25 23.98 24.23
CA MET A 134 7.16 24.93 24.40
C MET A 134 7.42 25.61 25.74
N GLY A 135 7.78 26.90 25.72
CA GLY A 135 8.16 27.64 26.93
C GLY A 135 7.04 27.55 27.97
N HIS A 136 7.26 26.78 29.03
CA HIS A 136 6.40 26.81 30.21
C HIS A 136 6.71 28.11 30.95
N TYR A 137 5.85 29.11 30.79
CA TYR A 137 5.92 30.32 31.62
C TYR A 137 5.41 29.96 33.01
N SER A 138 6.33 30.01 33.99
CA SER A 138 5.99 29.84 35.39
C SER A 138 5.30 31.10 35.90
N MET A 139 4.02 31.01 36.26
CA MET A 139 3.31 32.06 36.98
C MET A 139 3.26 31.70 38.47
N GLU A 140 3.53 32.66 39.36
CA GLU A 140 3.38 32.47 40.81
C GLU A 140 1.93 32.16 41.20
N LYS A 141 0.96 32.64 40.42
CA LYS A 141 -0.47 32.37 40.59
C LYS A 141 -1.12 32.21 39.21
N PRO A 142 -1.96 31.18 38.98
CA PRO A 142 -2.69 31.04 37.73
C PRO A 142 -3.67 32.21 37.56
N PRO A 143 -3.84 32.73 36.33
CA PRO A 143 -4.79 33.80 36.05
C PRO A 143 -6.19 33.32 36.39
N GLU A 144 -6.97 34.20 37.01
CA GLU A 144 -8.34 33.90 37.44
C GLU A 144 -9.36 34.23 36.35
N SER A 145 -8.92 34.86 35.26
CA SER A 145 -9.74 35.19 34.10
C SER A 145 -8.99 35.11 32.75
N ASP A 146 -9.77 35.02 31.68
CA ASP A 146 -9.27 35.02 30.31
C ASP A 146 -8.60 36.35 29.94
N GLU A 147 -9.06 37.47 30.50
CA GLU A 147 -8.47 38.79 30.28
C GLU A 147 -7.07 38.89 30.89
N GLU A 148 -6.88 38.37 32.11
CA GLU A 148 -5.56 38.30 32.77
C GLU A 148 -4.59 37.42 31.98
N SER A 149 -5.08 36.29 31.47
CA SER A 149 -4.28 35.36 30.65
C SER A 149 -3.80 36.04 29.36
N ARG A 150 -4.69 36.75 28.66
CA ARG A 150 -4.35 37.49 27.43
C ARG A 150 -3.35 38.59 27.68
N ARG A 151 -3.54 39.36 28.77
CA ARG A 151 -2.64 40.45 29.12
C ARG A 151 -1.24 39.95 29.45
N PHE A 152 -1.13 38.85 30.21
CA PHE A 152 0.16 38.22 30.48
C PHE A 152 0.88 37.77 29.20
N LEU A 153 0.15 37.13 28.28
CA LEU A 153 0.72 36.67 27.01
C LEU A 153 1.14 37.84 26.12
N GLN A 154 0.38 38.93 26.09
CA GLN A 154 0.75 40.14 25.34
C GLN A 154 2.00 40.82 25.91
N ASP A 155 2.15 40.87 27.23
CA ASP A 155 3.35 41.42 27.87
C ASP A 155 4.58 40.52 27.64
N ALA A 156 4.40 39.19 27.65
CA ALA A 156 5.50 38.23 27.53
C ALA A 156 5.93 37.95 26.07
N LEU A 157 5.00 37.98 25.12
CA LEU A 157 5.20 37.57 23.72
C LEU A 157 5.03 38.73 22.72
N GLY A 158 4.57 39.89 23.19
CA GLY A 158 4.36 41.09 22.38
C GLY A 158 2.92 41.25 21.85
N PRO A 159 2.63 42.37 21.16
CA PRO A 159 1.27 42.80 20.84
C PRO A 159 0.53 41.95 19.79
N ASN A 160 1.17 40.91 19.25
CA ASN A 160 0.59 40.03 18.24
C ASN A 160 -0.04 38.75 18.83
N PHE A 161 -0.24 38.69 20.15
CA PHE A 161 -0.86 37.58 20.88
C PHE A 161 -2.18 37.97 21.54
#